data_AF-A0A7S2XBZ2-F1
#
_entry.id   AF-A0A7S2XBZ2-F1
#
_cell.length_a   1.000
_cell.length_b   1.000
_cell.length_c   1.000
_cell.angle_alpha   90.00
_cell.angle_beta   90.00
_cell.angle_gamma   90.00
#
_symmetry.space_group_name_H-M   'P 1'
#
loop_
_entity.id
_entity.type
_entity.pdbx_description
1 polymer ?
#
loop_
_entity_poly.entity_id
_entity_poly.type
_entity_poly.pdbx_seq_one_letter_code
_entity_poly.pdbx_strand_id
1 'polypeptide(L)'
;IGTSLALGAGIPIGREGPFIHLAAGLAAVIRKSCFKSAISKRRLLCAGAAVGIAACMGSAIGGTLFSIEVTSITFVVSYYWSTFSSAICAFVVNAFLQQELKALGIVPLFSTKFREVEMEKFTINDLVSMAFLAFL
;
A
#
# COMPACT_ATOMS: atom_id res chain seq x y z
N ILE A 1 8.27 -13.50 9.66
CA ILE A 1 8.39 -14.97 9.79
C ILE A 1 7.01 -15.61 9.90
N GLY A 2 6.22 -15.33 10.95
CA GLY A 2 4.88 -15.94 11.11
C GLY A 2 3.96 -15.76 9.90
N THR A 3 3.89 -14.56 9.33
CA THR A 3 3.11 -14.27 8.12
C THR A 3 3.62 -15.01 6.89
N SER A 4 4.93 -15.08 6.70
CA SER A 4 5.57 -15.80 5.60
C SER A 4 5.25 -17.30 5.65
N LEU A 5 5.25 -17.90 6.85
CA LEU A 5 4.90 -19.31 7.04
C LEU A 5 3.40 -19.54 6.84
N ALA A 6 2.53 -18.65 7.33
CA ALA A 6 1.08 -18.76 7.13
C ALA A 6 0.68 -18.67 5.64
N LEU A 7 1.31 -17.76 4.89
CA LEU A 7 1.14 -17.65 3.43
C LEU A 7 1.71 -18.87 2.70
N GLY A 8 2.87 -19.38 3.12
CA GLY A 8 3.46 -20.60 2.57
C GLY A 8 2.64 -21.86 2.86
N ALA A 9 1.90 -21.88 3.97
CA ALA A 9 0.97 -22.94 4.34
C ALA A 9 -0.38 -22.88 3.58
N GLY A 10 -0.61 -21.85 2.76
CA GLY A 10 -1.84 -21.69 1.98
C GLY A 10 -3.06 -21.27 2.80
N ILE A 11 -2.87 -20.75 4.01
CA ILE A 11 -3.96 -20.21 4.84
C ILE A 11 -4.45 -18.91 4.19
N PRO A 12 -5.77 -18.69 4.02
CA PRO A 12 -6.33 -17.47 3.42
C PRO A 12 -6.20 -16.28 4.37
N ILE A 13 -4.97 -15.79 4.57
CA ILE A 13 -4.65 -14.66 5.43
C ILE A 13 -4.11 -13.49 4.60
N GLY A 14 -4.57 -12.28 4.91
CA GLY A 14 -4.06 -11.06 4.29
C GLY A 14 -2.65 -10.72 4.76
N ARG A 15 -1.77 -10.34 3.83
CA ARG A 15 -0.40 -9.90 4.16
C ARG A 15 -0.29 -8.43 4.58
N GLU A 16 -1.33 -7.65 4.33
CA GLU A 16 -1.30 -6.18 4.40
C GLU A 16 -1.18 -5.67 5.84
N GLY A 17 -2.10 -6.07 6.71
CA GLY A 17 -2.10 -5.69 8.13
C GLY A 17 -0.74 -5.89 8.83
N PRO A 18 -0.16 -7.10 8.85
CA PRO A 18 1.11 -7.33 9.54
C PRO A 18 2.29 -6.62 8.86
N PHE A 19 2.23 -6.34 7.55
CA PHE A 19 3.28 -5.60 6.87
C PHE A 19 3.27 -4.11 7.24
N ILE A 20 2.08 -3.51 7.39
CA ILE A 20 1.91 -2.14 7.91
C ILE A 20 2.49 -2.03 9.33
N HIS A 21 2.19 -3.00 10.20
CA HIS A 21 2.76 -3.05 11.54
C HIS A 21 4.29 -3.17 11.54
N LEU A 22 4.86 -4.00 10.65
CA LEU A 22 6.31 -4.14 10.51
C LEU A 22 6.96 -2.82 10.05
N ALA A 23 6.39 -2.15 9.05
CA ALA A 23 6.89 -0.88 8.54
C ALA A 23 6.81 0.24 9.59
N ALA A 24 5.72 0.31 10.36
CA ALA A 24 5.55 1.23 11.47
C ALA A 24 6.54 0.95 12.62
N GLY A 25 6.79 -0.33 12.92
CA GLY A 25 7.80 -0.75 13.89
C GLY A 25 9.22 -0.35 13.47
N LEU A 26 9.57 -0.56 12.19
CA LEU A 26 10.85 -0.15 11.63
C LEU A 26 11.04 1.37 11.69
N ALA A 27 10.00 2.13 11.33
CA ALA A 27 9.96 3.58 11.51
C ALA A 27 10.23 3.98 12.98
N ALA A 28 9.59 3.33 13.95
CA ALA A 28 9.83 3.63 15.36
C ALA A 28 11.28 3.37 15.81
N VAL A 29 11.90 2.30 15.31
CA VAL A 29 13.32 1.98 15.56
C VAL A 29 14.24 3.04 14.94
N ILE A 30 14.01 3.40 13.67
CA ILE A 30 14.78 4.46 12.98
C ILE A 30 14.67 5.78 13.73
N ARG A 31 13.49 6.13 14.24
CA ARG A 31 13.30 7.33 15.06
C ARG A 31 14.18 7.30 16.30
N LYS A 32 14.20 6.16 17.02
CA LYS A 32 14.97 6.01 18.26
C LYS A 32 16.48 6.01 18.01
N SER A 33 16.92 5.49 16.88
CA SER A 33 18.35 5.38 16.55
C SER A 33 18.92 6.68 15.96
N CYS A 34 18.24 7.27 14.97
CA CYS A 34 18.79 8.37 14.17
C CYS A 34 18.21 9.76 14.53
N PHE A 35 16.98 9.82 15.06
CA PHE A 35 16.22 11.08 15.14
C PHE A 35 15.56 11.32 16.50
N LYS A 36 16.12 10.77 17.59
CA LYS A 36 15.58 10.59 18.96
C LYS A 36 14.44 11.54 19.40
N SER A 37 14.49 12.83 19.05
CA SER A 37 13.38 13.79 19.25
C SER A 37 13.08 14.76 18.08
N ALA A 38 13.84 14.74 16.98
CA ALA A 38 13.71 15.75 15.92
C ALA A 38 12.45 15.56 15.05
N ILE A 39 11.93 14.33 14.98
CA ILE A 39 10.78 13.99 14.14
C ILE A 39 9.64 13.50 15.02
N SER A 40 8.44 14.05 14.80
CA SER A 40 7.20 13.62 15.45
C SER A 40 6.99 12.11 15.24
N LYS A 41 6.75 11.39 16.34
CA LYS A 41 6.45 9.95 16.31
C LYS A 41 5.26 9.67 15.38
N ARG A 42 4.21 10.51 15.44
CA ARG A 42 3.01 10.37 14.61
C ARG A 42 3.33 10.52 13.12
N ARG A 43 4.12 11.53 12.75
CA ARG A 43 4.53 11.76 11.35
C ARG A 43 5.26 10.55 10.77
N LEU A 44 6.16 9.94 11.54
CA LEU A 44 6.93 8.79 11.08
C LEU A 44 6.11 7.49 11.06
N LEU A 45 5.13 7.34 11.96
CA LEU A 45 4.18 6.22 11.93
C LEU A 45 3.25 6.30 10.71
N CYS A 46 2.74 7.50 10.37
CA CYS A 46 1.98 7.69 9.13
C CYS A 46 2.83 7.37 7.89
N ALA A 47 4.06 7.89 7.82
CA ALA A 47 4.99 7.56 6.75
C ALA A 47 5.26 6.05 6.65
N GLY A 48 5.51 5.37 7.78
CA GLY A 48 5.70 3.92 7.82
C GLY A 48 4.48 3.13 7.34
N ALA A 49 3.27 3.54 7.74
CA ALA A 49 2.04 2.90 7.29
C ALA A 49 1.84 3.05 5.76
N ALA A 50 2.05 4.26 5.23
CA ALA A 50 1.96 4.51 3.80
C ALA A 50 3.00 3.72 2.98
N VAL A 51 4.25 3.66 3.45
CA VAL A 51 5.33 2.87 2.85
C VAL A 51 4.97 1.38 2.83
N GLY A 52 4.43 0.86 3.94
CA GLY A 52 4.03 -0.54 4.06
C GLY A 52 3.02 -0.95 2.99
N ILE A 53 2.00 -0.12 2.76
CA ILE A 53 0.98 -0.40 1.75
C ILE A 53 1.47 -0.13 0.34
N ALA A 54 2.22 0.95 0.13
CA ALA A 54 2.79 1.24 -1.18
C ALA A 54 3.68 0.10 -1.68
N ALA A 55 4.41 -0.57 -0.77
CA ALA A 55 5.18 -1.77 -1.07
C ALA A 55 4.30 -3.03 -1.27
N CYS A 56 3.19 -3.18 -0.55
CA CYS A 56 2.31 -4.35 -0.66
C CYS A 56 1.41 -4.35 -1.91
N MET A 57 0.84 -3.19 -2.25
CA MET A 57 -0.13 -3.01 -3.33
C MET A 57 0.50 -2.43 -4.59
N GLY A 58 1.74 -1.91 -4.52
CA GLY A 58 2.38 -1.27 -5.66
C GLY A 58 1.69 0.02 -6.09
N SER A 59 1.11 0.79 -5.16
CA SER A 59 0.49 2.08 -5.43
C SER A 59 0.88 3.11 -4.37
N ALA A 60 1.60 4.15 -4.78
CA ALA A 60 2.02 5.23 -3.87
C ALA A 60 0.81 6.03 -3.37
N ILE A 61 -0.11 6.40 -4.27
CA ILE A 61 -1.30 7.20 -3.95
C ILE A 61 -2.23 6.43 -3.02
N GLY A 62 -2.50 5.16 -3.35
CA GLY A 62 -3.33 4.28 -2.51
C GLY A 62 -2.75 4.11 -1.11
N GLY A 63 -1.44 3.89 -1.01
CA GLY A 63 -0.76 3.79 0.29
C GLY A 63 -0.85 5.05 1.13
N THR A 64 -0.72 6.24 0.50
CA THR A 64 -0.89 7.50 1.24
C THR A 64 -2.31 7.76 1.68
N LEU A 65 -3.30 7.53 0.82
CA LEU A 65 -4.70 7.77 1.16
C LEU A 65 -5.15 6.84 2.28
N PHE A 66 -4.79 5.56 2.20
CA PHE A 66 -5.05 4.61 3.28
C PHE A 66 -4.41 5.06 4.59
N SER A 67 -3.15 5.52 4.56
CA SER A 67 -2.49 5.97 5.79
C SER A 67 -3.22 7.16 6.42
N ILE A 68 -3.78 8.06 5.62
CA ILE A 68 -4.55 9.20 6.11
C ILE A 68 -5.86 8.72 6.73
N GLU A 69 -6.57 7.82 6.05
CA GLU A 69 -7.86 7.28 6.47
C GLU A 69 -7.78 6.46 7.76
N VAL A 70 -6.80 5.55 7.86
CA VAL A 70 -6.73 4.57 8.95
C VAL A 70 -5.99 5.10 10.18
N THR A 71 -5.00 5.99 10.01
CA THR A 71 -4.12 6.35 11.14
C THR A 71 -4.78 7.33 12.10
N SER A 72 -5.72 8.18 11.66
CA SER A 72 -6.24 9.27 12.51
C SER A 72 -7.50 9.95 11.98
N ILE A 73 -8.40 10.31 12.90
CA ILE A 73 -9.55 11.20 12.64
C ILE A 73 -9.09 12.60 12.21
N THR A 74 -7.95 13.07 12.74
CA THR A 74 -7.36 14.37 12.40
C THR A 74 -5.95 14.20 11.84
N PHE A 75 -5.79 14.40 10.53
CA PHE A 75 -4.49 14.31 9.86
C PHE A 75 -3.89 15.71 9.64
N VAL A 76 -2.65 15.91 10.07
CA VAL A 76 -1.96 17.20 9.90
C VAL A 76 -1.46 17.30 8.46
N VAL A 77 -1.93 18.30 7.72
CA VAL A 77 -1.59 18.50 6.29
C VAL A 77 -0.08 18.60 6.06
N SER A 78 0.68 19.17 6.99
CA SER A 78 2.15 19.24 6.89
C SER A 78 2.84 17.86 6.86
N TYR A 79 2.17 16.80 7.32
CA TYR A 79 2.71 15.43 7.28
C TYR A 79 2.45 14.75 5.94
N TYR A 80 1.47 15.24 5.17
CA TYR A 80 1.07 14.70 3.88
C TYR A 80 2.26 14.58 2.94
N TRP A 81 3.00 15.67 2.75
CA TRP A 81 4.08 15.72 1.77
C TRP A 81 5.18 14.70 2.06
N SER A 82 5.65 14.59 3.31
CA SER A 82 6.66 13.58 3.65
C SER A 82 6.14 12.15 3.54
N THR A 83 4.87 11.93 3.87
CA THR A 83 4.23 10.61 3.77
C THR A 83 4.15 10.20 2.29
N PHE A 84 3.76 11.14 1.42
CA PHE A 84 3.71 10.95 -0.02
C PHE A 84 5.07 10.70 -0.65
N SER A 85 6.08 11.50 -0.33
CA SER A 85 7.45 11.25 -0.81
C SER A 85 7.97 9.87 -0.37
N SER A 86 7.72 9.47 0.89
CA SER A 86 8.12 8.14 1.37
C SER A 86 7.41 6.99 0.66
N ALA A 87 6.11 7.14 0.37
CA ALA A 87 5.32 6.16 -0.36
C ALA A 87 5.80 6.03 -1.82
N ILE A 88 6.18 7.14 -2.47
CA ILE A 88 6.78 7.11 -3.81
C ILE A 88 8.10 6.33 -3.79
N CYS A 89 8.98 6.58 -2.81
CA CYS A 89 10.23 5.83 -2.71
C CYS A 89 9.97 4.32 -2.58
N ALA A 90 9.00 3.93 -1.75
CA ALA A 90 8.60 2.53 -1.59
C ALA A 90 8.07 1.92 -2.90
N PHE A 91 7.21 2.67 -3.61
CA PHE A 91 6.68 2.26 -4.90
C PHE A 91 7.79 2.08 -5.94
N VAL A 92 8.73 3.03 -6.03
CA VAL A 92 9.86 2.97 -6.96
C VAL A 92 10.72 1.74 -6.68
N VAL A 93 11.06 1.48 -5.41
CA VAL A 93 11.81 0.27 -5.02
C VAL A 93 11.04 -0.99 -5.40
N ASN A 94 9.73 -1.04 -5.15
CA ASN A 94 8.90 -2.17 -5.56
C ASN A 94 8.88 -2.32 -7.08
N ALA A 95 8.75 -1.24 -7.85
CA ALA A 95 8.75 -1.26 -9.30
C ALA A 95 10.08 -1.77 -9.88
N PHE A 96 11.21 -1.34 -9.32
CA PHE A 96 12.53 -1.87 -9.68
C PHE A 96 12.63 -3.37 -9.38
N LEU A 97 12.19 -3.81 -8.20
CA LEU A 97 12.21 -5.23 -7.85
C LEU A 97 11.33 -6.07 -8.79
N GLN A 98 10.16 -5.56 -9.19
CA GLN A 98 9.30 -6.20 -10.16
C GLN A 98 9.93 -6.29 -11.56
N GLN A 99 10.77 -5.33 -11.94
CA GLN A 99 11.51 -5.37 -13.21
C GLN A 99 12.54 -6.49 -13.20
N GLU A 100 13.31 -6.63 -12.12
CA GLU A 100 14.29 -7.72 -11.95
C GLU A 100 13.61 -9.10 -11.89
N LEU A 101 12.48 -9.21 -11.18
CA LEU A 101 11.71 -10.45 -11.11
C LEU A 101 11.15 -10.87 -12.48
N LYS A 102 10.72 -9.90 -13.30
CA LYS A 102 10.29 -10.17 -14.68
C LYS A 102 11.44 -10.66 -15.54
N ALA A 103 12.66 -10.17 -15.35
CA ALA A 103 13.84 -10.66 -16.05
C ALA A 103 14.14 -12.14 -15.72
N LEU A 104 13.78 -12.60 -14.52
CA LEU A 104 13.85 -13.99 -14.09
C LEU A 104 12.66 -14.85 -14.57
N GLY A 105 11.74 -14.29 -15.36
CA GLY A 105 10.55 -14.99 -15.86
C GLY A 105 9.38 -15.06 -14.85
N ILE A 106 9.49 -14.40 -13.70
CA ILE A 106 8.40 -14.34 -12.72
C ILE A 106 7.44 -13.23 -13.14
N VAL A 107 6.34 -13.62 -13.76
CA VAL A 107 5.28 -12.72 -14.21
C VAL A 107 4.30 -12.41 -13.06
N PRO A 108 3.67 -11.22 -13.05
CA PRO A 108 2.63 -10.91 -12.08
C PRO A 108 1.47 -11.91 -12.17
N LEU A 109 0.96 -12.35 -11.01
CA LEU A 109 -0.10 -13.36 -10.91
C LEU A 109 -1.40 -12.93 -11.60
N PHE A 110 -1.69 -11.62 -11.56
CA PHE A 110 -2.87 -11.02 -12.19
C PHE A 110 -2.43 -9.97 -13.20
N SER A 111 -2.28 -10.36 -14.47
CA SER A 111 -2.04 -9.45 -15.58
C SER A 111 -3.32 -9.35 -16.40
N THR A 112 -4.13 -8.32 -16.15
CA THR A 112 -5.37 -8.07 -16.88
C THR A 112 -5.07 -7.28 -18.15
N LYS A 113 -5.08 -7.97 -19.30
CA LYS A 113 -5.11 -7.32 -20.61
C LYS A 113 -6.57 -7.08 -20.98
N PHE A 114 -7.10 -5.93 -20.62
CA PHE A 114 -8.41 -5.52 -21.11
C PHE A 114 -8.31 -5.32 -22.62
N ARG A 115 -9.26 -5.89 -23.36
CA ARG A 115 -9.38 -5.62 -24.79
C ARG A 115 -9.82 -4.17 -24.92
N GLU A 116 -9.13 -3.38 -25.75
CA GLU A 116 -9.50 -2.00 -26.11
C GLU A 116 -10.80 -1.95 -26.94
N VAL A 117 -11.77 -2.86 -26.70
CA VAL A 117 -13.14 -2.61 -27.14
C VAL A 117 -13.52 -1.33 -26.43
N GLU A 118 -13.73 -0.28 -27.24
CA GLU A 118 -14.08 1.08 -26.87
C GLU A 118 -14.66 1.11 -25.48
N MET A 119 -14.04 1.87 -24.57
CA MET A 119 -14.53 2.13 -23.21
C MET A 119 -16.01 2.49 -23.29
N GLU A 120 -16.87 1.47 -23.27
CA GLU A 120 -18.28 1.63 -23.46
C GLU A 120 -18.69 2.45 -22.25
N LYS A 121 -19.25 3.63 -22.51
CA LYS A 121 -19.56 4.57 -21.44
C LYS A 121 -20.43 3.81 -20.44
N PHE A 122 -19.94 3.67 -19.21
CA PHE A 122 -20.69 3.01 -18.14
C PHE A 122 -22.13 3.52 -18.16
N THR A 123 -23.06 2.60 -18.44
CA THR A 123 -24.47 2.97 -18.51
C THR A 123 -25.03 3.11 -17.11
N ILE A 124 -26.13 3.86 -16.96
CA ILE A 124 -26.83 3.99 -15.68
C ILE A 124 -27.24 2.60 -15.13
N ASN A 125 -27.56 1.65 -16.01
CA ASN A 125 -27.91 0.29 -15.62
C ASN A 125 -26.73 -0.46 -14.98
N ASP A 126 -25.51 -0.25 -15.48
CA ASP A 126 -24.29 -0.83 -14.88
C ASP A 126 -23.99 -0.22 -13.51
N LEU A 127 -24.29 1.07 -13.33
CA LEU A 127 -24.13 1.71 -12.03
C LEU A 127 -25.10 1.15 -10.99
N VAL A 128 -26.36 0.90 -11.39
CA VAL A 128 -27.37 0.28 -10.51
C VAL A 128 -26.98 -1.15 -10.16
N SER A 129 -26.45 -1.92 -11.11
CA SER A 129 -25.99 -3.29 -10.84
C SER A 129 -24.77 -3.32 -9.92
N MET A 130 -23.81 -2.39 -10.06
CA MET A 130 -22.69 -2.24 -9.12
C MET A 130 -23.14 -1.82 -7.73
N ALA A 131 -24.13 -0.94 -7.61
CA ALA A 131 -24.69 -0.57 -6.31
C ALA A 131 -25.38 -1.76 -5.61
N PHE A 132 -26.09 -2.60 -6.38
CA PHE A 132 -26.70 -3.83 -5.84
C PHE A 132 -25.63 -4.84 -5.42
N LEU A 133 -24.56 -5.02 -6.20
CA LEU A 133 -23.42 -5.87 -5.85
C LEU A 133 -22.67 -5.37 -4.62
N ALA A 134 -22.58 -4.06 -4.41
CA ALA A 134 -21.92 -3.49 -3.23
C ALA A 134 -22.73 -3.66 -1.93
N PHE A 135 -24.05 -3.86 -2.05
CA PHE A 135 -24.92 -4.11 -0.89
C PHE A 135 -24.93 -5.59 -0.46
N LEU A 136 -24.73 -6.50 -1.42
CA LEU A 136 -24.79 -7.95 -1.22
C LEU A 136 -23.49 -8.49 -0.61
#